data_AF-A0A564S4R7-F1
#
_entry.id   AF-A0A564S4R7-F1
#
_cell.length_a   1.000
_cell.length_b   1.000
_cell.length_c   1.000
_cell.angle_alpha   90.00
_cell.angle_beta   90.00
_cell.angle_gamma   90.00
#
_symmetry.space_group_name_H-M   'P 1'
#
loop_
_entity.id
_entity.type
_entity.pdbx_description
1 polymer ?
#
loop_
_entity_poly.entity_id
_entity_poly.type
_entity_poly.pdbx_seq_one_letter_code
_entity_poly.pdbx_strand_id
1 'polypeptide(L)' 'MDNMDPSDATKLNTNNAEIFNTTMQKTATWMSKGGIDEEWDAYCKQLDSIGLQESTKIWQKWYDTYTK' A
#
# COMPACT_ATOMS: atom_id res chain seq x y z
N MET A 1 25.32 -9.30 1.99
CA MET A 1 24.18 -8.44 1.59
C MET A 1 23.31 -8.32 2.80
N ASP A 2 23.01 -7.08 3.21
CA ASP A 2 21.99 -6.89 4.24
C ASP A 2 20.67 -7.38 3.65
N ASN A 3 19.94 -8.21 4.39
CA ASN A 3 18.62 -8.69 4.00
C ASN A 3 17.56 -7.85 4.70
N MET A 4 16.37 -7.77 4.10
CA MET A 4 15.23 -7.10 4.72
C MET A 4 15.00 -7.61 6.15
N ASP A 5 14.84 -6.67 7.08
CA ASP A 5 14.56 -6.97 8.47
C ASP A 5 13.22 -7.74 8.57
N PRO A 6 13.12 -8.81 9.39
CA PRO A 6 11.88 -9.57 9.52
C PRO A 6 10.67 -8.75 9.96
N SER A 7 10.87 -7.67 10.74
CA SER A 7 9.79 -6.77 11.16
C SER A 7 9.26 -5.92 9.99
N ASP A 8 10.16 -5.43 9.14
CA ASP A 8 9.81 -4.71 7.90
C ASP A 8 9.05 -5.65 6.95
N ALA A 9 9.53 -6.89 6.77
CA ALA A 9 8.86 -7.89 5.94
C ALA A 9 7.46 -8.24 6.46
N THR A 10 7.30 -8.37 7.78
CA THR A 10 6.00 -8.65 8.42
C THR A 10 5.02 -7.52 8.18
N LYS A 11 5.44 -6.26 8.38
CA LYS A 11 4.61 -5.07 8.13
C LYS A 11 4.17 -5.00 6.67
N LEU A 12 5.11 -5.18 5.73
CA LEU A 12 4.78 -5.21 4.31
C LEU A 12 3.75 -6.29 3.99
N ASN A 13 3.91 -7.50 4.50
CA ASN A 13 2.96 -8.59 4.25
C ASN A 13 1.55 -8.27 4.77
N THR A 14 1.44 -7.77 6.01
CA THR A 14 0.14 -7.41 6.60
C THR A 14 -0.52 -6.25 5.85
N ASN A 15 0.21 -5.15 5.63
CA ASN A 15 -0.35 -3.97 4.96
C ASN A 15 -0.74 -4.28 3.51
N ASN A 16 0.10 -5.04 2.78
CA ASN A 16 -0.16 -5.36 1.37
C ASN A 16 -1.42 -6.21 1.19
N ALA A 17 -1.70 -7.15 2.09
CA ALA A 17 -2.92 -7.96 2.02
C ALA A 17 -4.18 -7.09 2.08
N GLU A 18 -4.22 -6.14 3.01
CA GLU A 18 -5.36 -5.26 3.22
C GLU A 18 -5.47 -4.17 2.13
N ILE A 19 -4.34 -3.61 1.68
CA ILE A 19 -4.27 -2.68 0.54
C ILE A 19 -4.81 -3.35 -0.72
N PHE A 20 -4.40 -4.60 -0.98
CA PHE A 20 -4.80 -5.35 -2.16
C PHE A 20 -6.30 -5.62 -2.15
N ASN A 21 -6.85 -6.09 -1.03
CA ASN A 21 -8.29 -6.33 -0.88
C ASN A 21 -9.10 -5.04 -1.13
N THR A 22 -8.72 -3.95 -0.46
CA THR A 22 -9.38 -2.64 -0.60
C THR A 22 -9.33 -2.14 -2.04
N THR A 23 -8.15 -2.20 -2.67
CA THR A 23 -7.94 -1.72 -4.05
C THR A 23 -8.71 -2.53 -5.06
N MET A 24 -8.72 -3.86 -4.94
CA MET A 24 -9.51 -4.73 -5.81
C MET A 24 -11.01 -4.39 -5.73
N GLN A 25 -11.56 -4.26 -4.52
CA GLN A 25 -12.97 -3.96 -4.33
C GLN A 25 -13.37 -2.60 -4.92
N LYS A 26 -12.58 -1.55 -4.63
CA LYS A 26 -12.84 -0.20 -5.14
C LYS A 26 -12.70 -0.13 -6.66
N THR A 27 -11.63 -0.70 -7.21
CA THR A 27 -11.42 -0.76 -8.66
C THR A 27 -12.57 -1.46 -9.37
N ALA A 28 -12.99 -2.65 -8.89
CA ALA A 28 -14.11 -3.37 -9.48
C ALA A 28 -15.42 -2.57 -9.43
N THR A 29 -15.67 -1.85 -8.34
CA THR A 29 -16.84 -0.98 -8.16
C THR A 29 -16.81 0.18 -9.14
N TRP A 30 -15.71 0.92 -9.23
CA TRP A 30 -15.59 2.07 -10.11
C TRP A 30 -15.62 1.69 -11.59
N MET A 31 -15.01 0.57 -11.97
CA MET A 31 -15.10 0.04 -13.33
C MET A 31 -16.54 -0.31 -13.72
N SER A 32 -17.34 -0.82 -12.78
CA SER A 32 -18.70 -1.30 -13.07
C SER A 32 -19.76 -0.21 -12.94
N LYS A 33 -19.54 0.77 -12.06
CA LYS A 33 -20.58 1.71 -11.61
C LYS A 33 -20.16 3.19 -11.66
N GLY A 34 -18.91 3.50 -11.99
CA GLY A 34 -18.37 4.85 -11.85
C GLY A 34 -18.21 5.26 -10.37
N GLY A 35 -18.12 6.57 -10.11
CA GLY A 35 -18.05 7.13 -8.76
C GLY A 35 -16.63 7.37 -8.21
N ILE A 36 -15.60 7.26 -9.05
CA ILE A 36 -14.20 7.41 -8.60
C ILE A 36 -13.90 8.85 -8.17
N ASP A 37 -14.36 9.85 -8.91
CA ASP A 37 -14.04 11.26 -8.63
C ASP A 37 -14.58 11.70 -7.26
N GLU A 38 -15.74 11.20 -6.85
CA GLU A 38 -16.36 11.51 -5.56
C GLU A 38 -15.72 10.74 -4.39
N GLU A 39 -15.15 9.56 -4.64
CA GLU A 39 -14.63 8.67 -3.59
C GLU A 39 -13.10 8.71 -3.44
N TRP A 40 -12.38 9.28 -4.41
CA TRP A 40 -10.92 9.18 -4.54
C TRP A 40 -10.18 9.62 -3.27
N ASP A 41 -10.49 10.81 -2.76
CA ASP A 41 -9.81 11.37 -1.59
C ASP A 41 -10.00 10.52 -0.33
N ALA A 42 -11.19 9.95 -0.15
CA ALA A 42 -11.48 9.07 0.98
C ALA A 42 -10.76 7.72 0.83
N TYR A 43 -10.69 7.18 -0.38
CA TYR A 43 -9.93 5.97 -0.70
C TYR A 43 -8.43 6.15 -0.43
N CYS A 44 -7.82 7.25 -0.85
CA CYS A 44 -6.41 7.53 -0.56
C CYS A 44 -6.16 7.57 0.96
N LYS A 45 -7.01 8.26 1.72
CA LYS A 45 -6.92 8.30 3.19
C LYS A 45 -7.09 6.91 3.82
N GLN A 46 -7.97 6.08 3.26
CA GLN A 46 -8.14 4.70 3.71
C GLN A 46 -6.86 3.90 3.50
N LEU A 47 -6.24 3.96 2.32
CA LEU A 47 -4.97 3.27 2.06
C LEU A 47 -3.83 3.77 2.96
N ASP A 48 -3.76 5.07 3.21
CA ASP A 48 -2.80 5.64 4.15
C ASP A 48 -3.03 5.10 5.57
N SER A 49 -4.29 4.98 6.01
CA SER A 49 -4.65 4.40 7.32
C SER A 49 -4.33 2.92 7.46
N ILE A 50 -4.35 2.17 6.35
CA ILE A 50 -3.92 0.76 6.30
C ILE A 50 -2.40 0.64 6.42
N GLY A 51 -1.66 1.66 5.95
CA GLY A 51 -0.20 1.70 6.05
C GLY A 51 0.51 1.87 4.71
N LEU A 52 -0.15 2.38 3.66
CA LEU A 52 0.48 2.62 2.35
C LEU A 52 1.77 3.46 2.48
N GLN A 53 1.73 4.57 3.21
CA GLN A 53 2.91 5.43 3.40
C GLN A 53 4.01 4.74 4.21
N GLU A 54 3.66 3.87 5.17
CA GLU A 54 4.65 3.09 5.91
C GLU A 54 5.34 2.09 4.98
N SER A 55 4.57 1.35 4.18
CA SER A 55 5.09 0.41 3.18
C SER A 55 5.99 1.10 2.17
N THR A 56 5.63 2.28 1.67
CA THR A 56 6.47 3.07 0.76
C THR A 56 7.80 3.46 1.40
N LYS A 57 7.80 3.87 2.68
CA LYS A 57 9.04 4.20 3.40
C LYS A 57 9.93 2.99 3.62
N ILE A 58 9.35 1.82 3.93
CA ILE A 58 10.12 0.56 4.06
C ILE A 58 10.77 0.23 2.72
N TRP A 59 10.02 0.28 1.61
CA TRP A 59 10.59 0.04 0.28
C TRP A 59 11.70 1.04 -0.07
N GLN A 60 11.52 2.32 0.24
CA GLN A 60 12.55 3.33 -0.01
C GLN A 60 13.82 3.06 0.81
N LYS A 61 13.69 2.69 2.09
CA LYS A 61 14.82 2.32 2.95
C LYS A 61 15.65 1.22 2.29
N TRP A 62 15.03 0.12 1.88
CA TRP A 62 15.75 -1.02 1.30
C TRP A 62 16.28 -0.72 -0.10
N TYR A 63 15.54 0.03 -0.91
CA TYR A 63 16.05 0.54 -2.19
C TYR A 63 17.35 1.32 -1.98
N ASP A 64 17.36 2.25 -1.03
CA ASP A 64 18.55 3.05 -0.71
C ASP A 64 19.70 2.16 -0.22
N THR A 65 19.46 1.20 0.67
CA THR A 65 20.49 0.25 1.15
C THR A 65 21.20 -0.50 0.02
N TYR A 66 20.51 -0.83 -1.07
CA TYR A 66 21.10 -1.58 -2.19
C TYR A 66 21.65 -0.71 -3.31
N THR A 67 21.29 0.57 -3.37
CA THR A 67 21.57 1.43 -4.54
C THR A 67 22.36 2.70 -4.22
N LYS A 68 22.53 3.05 -2.94
CA LYS A 68 23.27 4.23 -2.47
C LYS A 68 24.36 3.80 -1.49
#